data_AF-A0A926B6B4-F1
#
_entry.id   AF-A0A926B6B4-F1
#
_cell.length_a   1.000
_cell.length_b   1.000
_cell.length_c   1.000
_cell.angle_alpha   90.00
_cell.angle_beta   90.00
_cell.angle_gamma   90.00
#
_symmetry.space_group_name_H-M   'P 1'
#
loop_
_entity.id
_entity.type
_entity.pdbx_description
1 polymer ?
#
loop_
_entity_poly.entity_id
_entity_poly.type
_entity_poly.pdbx_seq_one_letter_code
_entity_poly.pdbx_strand_id
1 'polypeptide(L)'
;MTNLIPFPTPLSSPDSHALDHHIGQAFLANPTPHSHAVQFYDSDAFLVDTVAHFLGAGLQTGDRMLVIATPDHRAGIVDRLQAHDVQSAISDGRLMMLDAQQSLCQFMVSGAPDPDLFRDFLGRTLTKLQSRRNDGPPHARLRAYGEMVDLLWKDGNPQAAIRLEELWNEAGNEHAFSLLCAYVMGNFYREGDTARFMEVCRTHSHVLPTETFAQLTDAHARLREISMLQQRARSLESEIAHRKELENALRLALRQRSSAEEELRACVKREQQARERAEASDTYKEMFLGILGHDLRNPLNTILTTARLMKVRGELTADGEKRLNRMVTSGARMERMIAQLLDVTRARLAEGIPVD
;
A
#
# COMPACT_ATOMS: atom_id res chain seq x y z
N MET A 1 38.35 33.38 -41.92
CA MET A 1 37.43 34.52 -42.08
C MET A 1 36.04 33.96 -42.30
N THR A 2 35.26 33.89 -41.23
CA THR A 2 33.88 33.40 -41.28
C THR A 2 33.03 34.45 -40.55
N ASN A 3 32.15 35.11 -41.31
CA ASN A 3 31.30 36.21 -40.86
C ASN A 3 30.37 35.75 -39.74
N LEU A 4 30.48 36.38 -38.57
CA LEU A 4 29.49 36.34 -37.49
C LEU A 4 28.38 37.35 -37.82
N ILE A 5 27.16 36.86 -37.99
CA ILE A 5 25.95 37.70 -38.05
C ILE A 5 25.64 38.14 -36.60
N PRO A 6 25.47 39.45 -36.31
CA PRO A 6 25.16 39.88 -34.96
C PRO A 6 23.70 39.57 -34.61
N PHE A 7 23.47 39.05 -33.41
CA PHE A 7 22.13 38.90 -32.83
C PHE A 7 21.46 40.28 -32.68
N PRO A 8 20.16 40.41 -33.00
CA PRO A 8 19.45 41.67 -32.78
C PRO A 8 19.31 41.92 -31.28
N THR A 9 19.68 43.12 -30.84
CA THR A 9 19.38 43.64 -29.50
C THR A 9 17.87 43.69 -29.28
N PRO A 10 17.34 43.21 -28.14
CA PRO A 10 15.91 43.29 -27.87
C PRO A 10 15.51 44.76 -27.67
N LEU A 11 14.53 45.20 -28.46
CA LEU A 11 13.81 46.45 -28.27
C LEU A 11 13.15 46.41 -26.87
N SER A 12 13.60 47.29 -25.99
CA SER A 12 12.96 47.54 -24.70
C SER A 12 11.66 48.32 -24.94
N SER A 13 10.52 47.64 -24.88
CA SER A 13 9.22 48.28 -24.71
C SER A 13 8.94 48.49 -23.22
N PRO A 14 8.66 49.72 -22.75
CA PRO A 14 8.42 49.98 -21.34
C PRO A 14 6.94 49.80 -21.03
N ASP A 15 6.40 48.57 -20.99
CA ASP A 15 5.00 48.32 -20.56
C ASP A 15 4.69 46.85 -20.22
N SER A 16 5.66 46.06 -19.74
CA SER A 16 5.42 44.64 -19.35
C SER A 16 5.28 44.40 -17.84
N HIS A 17 5.41 45.43 -16.99
CA HIS A 17 5.42 45.28 -15.53
C HIS A 17 4.02 45.26 -14.86
N ALA A 18 2.92 45.35 -15.62
CA ALA A 18 1.57 45.47 -15.05
C ALA A 18 0.73 44.17 -15.05
N LEU A 19 1.30 43.04 -15.52
CA LEU A 19 0.59 41.74 -15.64
C LEU A 19 1.06 40.69 -14.61
N ASP A 20 1.72 41.12 -13.54
CA ASP A 20 2.16 40.27 -12.42
C ASP A 20 1.10 40.15 -11.31
N HIS A 21 -0.18 40.38 -11.62
CA HIS A 21 -1.25 40.16 -10.65
C HIS A 21 -1.52 38.66 -10.53
N HIS A 22 -1.20 38.09 -9.37
CA HIS A 22 -1.42 36.69 -9.03
C HIS A 22 -2.87 36.30 -9.34
N ILE A 23 -3.10 35.47 -10.37
CA ILE A 23 -4.44 35.09 -10.85
C ILE A 23 -5.36 34.65 -9.69
N GLY A 24 -4.80 33.94 -8.70
CA GLY A 24 -5.49 33.57 -7.47
C GLY A 24 -5.87 34.77 -6.59
N GLN A 25 -4.92 35.62 -6.18
CA GLN A 25 -5.26 36.81 -5.38
C GLN A 25 -6.15 37.81 -6.12
N ALA A 26 -5.94 37.99 -7.42
CA ALA A 26 -6.78 38.80 -8.30
C ALA A 26 -8.24 38.31 -8.26
N PHE A 27 -8.41 37.00 -8.41
CA PHE A 27 -9.70 36.35 -8.32
C PHE A 27 -10.33 36.50 -6.94
N LEU A 28 -9.57 36.24 -5.87
CA LEU A 28 -10.09 36.33 -4.50
C LEU A 28 -10.54 37.76 -4.16
N ALA A 29 -9.80 38.76 -4.60
CA ALA A 29 -10.15 40.16 -4.40
C ALA A 29 -11.37 40.58 -5.23
N ASN A 30 -11.41 40.22 -6.52
CA ASN A 30 -12.46 40.64 -7.44
C ASN A 30 -12.89 39.49 -8.36
N PRO A 31 -13.68 38.54 -7.86
CA PRO A 31 -14.08 37.38 -8.63
C PRO A 31 -15.05 37.80 -9.74
N THR A 32 -14.94 37.13 -10.88
CA THR A 32 -15.87 37.34 -11.98
C THR A 32 -17.26 36.82 -11.58
N PRO A 33 -18.37 37.47 -11.99
CA PRO A 33 -19.70 36.92 -11.78
C PRO A 33 -19.81 35.52 -12.42
N HIS A 34 -20.56 34.61 -11.79
CA HIS A 34 -20.74 33.23 -12.25
C HIS A 34 -19.46 32.37 -12.24
N SER A 35 -18.43 32.80 -11.52
CA SER A 35 -17.22 31.99 -11.37
C SER A 35 -17.34 30.99 -10.24
N HIS A 36 -16.70 29.84 -10.43
CA HIS A 36 -16.61 28.78 -9.46
C HIS A 36 -15.14 28.34 -9.39
N ALA A 37 -14.47 28.70 -8.31
CA ALA A 37 -13.07 28.38 -8.08
C ALA A 37 -12.92 27.30 -7.01
N VAL A 38 -11.93 26.43 -7.20
CA VAL A 38 -11.48 25.50 -6.17
C VAL A 38 -10.14 25.94 -5.60
N GLN A 39 -10.02 25.97 -4.27
CA GLN A 39 -8.77 26.13 -3.53
C GLN A 39 -8.31 24.80 -2.98
N PHE A 40 -7.20 24.28 -3.50
CA PHE A 40 -6.52 23.16 -2.86
C PHE A 40 -5.63 23.67 -1.72
N TYR A 41 -5.60 22.96 -0.59
CA TYR A 41 -4.78 23.36 0.56
C TYR A 41 -4.12 22.15 1.23
N ASP A 42 -2.94 22.35 1.84
CA ASP A 42 -2.30 21.35 2.70
C ASP A 42 -2.51 21.66 4.20
N SER A 43 -2.70 22.94 4.56
CA SER A 43 -2.88 23.39 5.95
C SER A 43 -4.15 24.23 6.16
N ASP A 44 -4.85 23.96 7.27
CA ASP A 44 -6.09 24.69 7.64
C ASP A 44 -5.83 26.19 7.83
N ALA A 45 -4.64 26.57 8.34
CA ALA A 45 -4.27 27.97 8.50
C ALA A 45 -4.23 28.72 7.16
N PHE A 46 -3.67 28.09 6.11
CA PHE A 46 -3.66 28.67 4.77
C PHE A 46 -5.07 28.77 4.17
N LEU A 47 -5.91 27.76 4.38
CA LEU A 47 -7.31 27.80 3.96
C LEU A 47 -8.04 28.97 4.62
N VAL A 48 -7.95 29.09 5.95
CA VAL A 48 -8.57 30.17 6.73
C VAL A 48 -8.10 31.53 6.22
N ASP A 49 -6.80 31.71 5.98
CA ASP A 49 -6.23 32.94 5.42
C ASP A 49 -6.81 33.29 4.04
N THR A 50 -6.94 32.28 3.18
CA THR A 50 -7.46 32.43 1.82
C THR A 50 -8.93 32.83 1.82
N VAL A 51 -9.74 32.16 2.64
CA VAL A 51 -11.17 32.47 2.77
C VAL A 51 -11.37 33.83 3.44
N ALA A 52 -10.58 34.17 4.45
CA ALA A 52 -10.60 35.50 5.05
C ALA A 52 -10.22 36.59 4.03
N HIS A 53 -9.25 36.36 3.15
CA HIS A 53 -8.92 37.31 2.09
C HIS A 53 -10.09 37.51 1.11
N PHE A 54 -10.71 36.41 0.68
CA PHE A 54 -11.88 36.42 -0.22
C PHE A 54 -13.08 37.18 0.36
N LEU A 55 -13.37 36.95 1.65
CA LEU A 55 -14.47 37.61 2.37
C LEU A 55 -14.13 39.04 2.74
N GLY A 56 -12.88 39.33 3.12
CA GLY A 56 -12.41 40.66 3.48
C GLY A 56 -12.54 41.65 2.33
N ALA A 57 -12.22 41.22 1.10
CA ALA A 57 -12.47 41.99 -0.10
C ALA A 57 -13.99 42.27 -0.30
N GLY A 58 -14.84 41.28 -0.06
CA GLY A 58 -16.30 41.43 -0.10
C GLY A 58 -16.86 42.39 0.95
N LEU A 59 -16.32 42.38 2.17
CA LEU A 59 -16.69 43.32 3.23
C LEU A 59 -16.40 44.77 2.83
N GLN A 60 -15.25 45.01 2.19
CA GLN A 60 -14.84 46.33 1.71
C GLN A 60 -15.71 46.85 0.56
N THR A 61 -16.15 45.97 -0.35
CA THR A 61 -17.01 46.34 -1.49
C THR A 61 -18.50 46.37 -1.13
N GLY A 62 -18.88 45.88 0.05
CA GLY A 62 -20.28 45.79 0.47
C GLY A 62 -21.04 44.60 -0.13
N ASP A 63 -20.33 43.57 -0.57
CA ASP A 63 -20.91 42.35 -1.13
C ASP A 63 -21.73 41.58 -0.09
N ARG A 64 -22.66 40.76 -0.59
CA ARG A 64 -23.35 39.73 0.19
C ARG A 64 -22.46 38.50 0.27
N MET A 65 -22.40 37.85 1.43
CA MET A 65 -21.50 36.73 1.70
C MET A 65 -22.24 35.57 2.37
N LEU A 66 -22.04 34.38 1.83
CA LEU A 66 -22.49 33.12 2.39
C LEU A 66 -21.27 32.25 2.69
N VAL A 67 -21.14 31.81 3.94
CA VAL A 67 -20.06 30.91 4.37
C VAL A 67 -20.71 29.63 4.88
N ILE A 68 -20.41 28.49 4.26
CA ILE A 68 -20.85 27.17 4.71
C ILE A 68 -19.60 26.36 5.02
N ALA A 69 -19.26 26.27 6.31
CA ALA A 69 -17.99 25.72 6.76
C ALA A 69 -18.13 24.99 8.10
N THR A 70 -17.14 24.19 8.47
CA THR A 70 -17.09 23.52 9.77
C THR A 70 -17.00 24.55 10.92
N PRO A 71 -17.40 24.20 12.15
CA PRO A 71 -17.29 25.10 13.31
C PRO A 71 -15.88 25.67 13.50
N ASP A 72 -14.85 24.84 13.33
CA ASP A 72 -13.46 25.21 13.57
C ASP A 72 -12.96 26.20 12.51
N HIS A 73 -13.22 25.95 11.22
CA HIS A 73 -12.87 26.90 10.16
C HIS A 73 -13.65 28.21 10.27
N ARG A 74 -14.93 28.18 10.67
CA ARG A 74 -15.69 29.40 10.91
C ARG A 74 -15.05 30.25 12.00
N ALA A 75 -14.67 29.64 13.13
CA ALA A 75 -14.00 30.36 14.21
C ALA A 75 -12.68 31.00 13.71
N GLY A 76 -11.85 30.23 13.01
CA GLY A 76 -10.60 30.75 12.44
C GLY A 76 -10.80 31.91 11.45
N ILE A 77 -11.82 31.82 10.58
CA ILE A 77 -12.17 32.89 9.63
C ILE A 77 -12.58 34.17 10.37
N VAL A 78 -13.39 34.06 11.42
CA VAL A 78 -13.83 35.22 12.22
C VAL A 78 -12.66 35.88 12.92
N ASP A 79 -11.74 35.10 13.47
CA ASP A 79 -10.53 35.61 14.12
C ASP A 79 -9.65 36.40 13.13
N ARG A 80 -9.59 35.95 11.87
CA ARG A 80 -8.78 36.60 10.83
C ARG A 80 -9.41 37.88 10.25
N LEU A 81 -10.75 37.93 10.16
CA LEU A 81 -11.52 39.05 9.59
C LEU A 81 -11.83 40.18 10.57
N GLN A 82 -11.39 40.08 11.83
CA GLN A 82 -11.81 40.93 12.97
C GLN A 82 -13.30 40.72 13.32
N ALA A 83 -13.57 40.25 14.54
CA ALA A 83 -14.91 39.86 14.98
C ALA A 83 -15.97 40.97 14.87
N HIS A 84 -15.57 42.24 15.03
CA HIS A 84 -16.48 43.38 14.93
C HIS A 84 -17.06 43.56 13.52
N ASP A 85 -16.23 43.45 12.47
CA ASP A 85 -16.67 43.65 11.09
C ASP A 85 -17.57 42.53 10.62
N VAL A 86 -17.25 41.30 11.03
CA VAL A 86 -18.09 40.12 10.85
C VAL A 86 -19.45 40.31 11.52
N GLN A 87 -19.46 40.71 12.80
CA GLN A 87 -20.70 40.89 13.56
C GLN A 87 -21.58 42.00 12.97
N SER A 88 -20.98 43.09 12.52
CA SER A 88 -21.70 44.16 11.82
C SER A 88 -22.32 43.64 10.51
N ALA A 89 -21.56 42.90 9.69
CA ALA A 89 -22.07 42.37 8.43
C ALA A 89 -23.19 41.32 8.62
N ILE A 90 -23.12 40.51 9.68
CA ILE A 90 -24.20 39.59 10.06
C ILE A 90 -25.46 40.36 10.48
N SER A 91 -25.28 41.38 11.33
CA SER A 91 -26.39 42.20 11.83
C SER A 91 -27.09 42.99 10.70
N ASP A 92 -26.31 43.42 9.70
CA ASP A 92 -26.80 44.11 8.50
C ASP A 92 -27.49 43.16 7.50
N GLY A 93 -27.44 41.84 7.71
CA GLY A 93 -27.97 40.83 6.79
C GLY A 93 -27.11 40.59 5.54
N ARG A 94 -25.87 41.07 5.54
CA ARG A 94 -24.91 40.93 4.42
C ARG A 94 -24.05 39.67 4.52
N LEU A 95 -23.81 39.15 5.72
CA LEU A 95 -23.05 37.92 5.94
C LEU A 95 -23.92 36.86 6.65
N MET A 96 -23.87 35.63 6.16
CA MET A 96 -24.45 34.47 6.82
C MET A 96 -23.42 33.36 6.91
N MET A 97 -23.23 32.80 8.10
CA MET A 97 -22.33 31.68 8.36
C MET A 97 -23.13 30.46 8.82
N LEU A 98 -23.10 29.38 8.05
CA LEU A 98 -23.82 28.14 8.30
C LEU A 98 -22.82 27.01 8.59
N ASP A 99 -23.27 26.04 9.37
CA ASP A 99 -22.50 24.82 9.62
C ASP A 99 -22.58 23.89 8.39
N ALA A 100 -21.44 23.42 7.91
CA ALA A 100 -21.37 22.60 6.70
C ALA A 100 -22.06 21.24 6.87
N GLN A 101 -21.86 20.54 7.99
CA GLN A 101 -22.47 19.23 8.23
C GLN A 101 -23.99 19.35 8.35
N GLN A 102 -24.48 20.34 9.12
CA GLN A 102 -25.91 20.57 9.27
C GLN A 102 -26.57 21.05 7.97
N SER A 103 -25.83 21.77 7.12
CA SER A 103 -26.33 22.20 5.81
C SER A 103 -26.51 21.00 4.88
N LEU A 104 -25.51 20.10 4.79
CA LEU A 104 -25.60 18.86 4.03
C LEU A 104 -26.82 18.01 4.43
N CYS A 105 -27.08 17.86 5.72
CA CYS A 105 -28.23 17.06 6.20
C CYS A 105 -29.59 17.55 5.69
N GLN A 106 -29.72 18.80 5.24
CA GLN A 106 -30.99 19.36 4.78
C GLN A 106 -31.37 18.94 3.35
N PHE A 107 -30.39 18.49 2.55
CA PHE A 107 -30.62 18.16 1.14
C PHE A 107 -29.99 16.83 0.70
N MET A 108 -29.45 16.03 1.63
CA MET A 108 -28.92 14.69 1.31
C MET A 108 -30.01 13.63 1.44
N VAL A 109 -30.23 12.85 0.37
CA VAL A 109 -31.17 11.73 0.31
C VAL A 109 -30.43 10.49 -0.17
N SER A 110 -30.50 9.40 0.61
CA SER A 110 -29.87 8.11 0.26
C SER A 110 -28.37 8.22 -0.10
N GLY A 111 -27.65 9.16 0.53
CA GLY A 111 -26.22 9.37 0.30
C GLY A 111 -25.87 10.25 -0.91
N ALA A 112 -26.83 10.89 -1.58
CA ALA A 112 -26.58 11.86 -2.65
C ALA A 112 -27.32 13.18 -2.39
N PRO A 113 -26.81 14.33 -2.88
CA PRO A 113 -27.52 15.59 -2.76
C PRO A 113 -28.72 15.61 -3.74
N ASP A 114 -29.89 15.92 -3.20
CA ASP A 114 -31.13 16.07 -3.95
C ASP A 114 -31.23 17.48 -4.56
N PRO A 115 -31.48 17.61 -5.88
CA PRO A 115 -31.49 18.90 -6.56
C PRO A 115 -32.57 19.87 -6.05
N ASP A 116 -33.77 19.37 -5.75
CA ASP A 116 -34.90 20.20 -5.37
C ASP A 116 -34.73 20.70 -3.93
N LEU A 117 -34.31 19.82 -3.02
CA LEU A 117 -33.99 20.20 -1.65
C LEU A 117 -32.82 21.20 -1.57
N PHE A 118 -31.82 21.04 -2.43
CA PHE A 118 -30.69 21.97 -2.53
C PHE A 118 -31.15 23.35 -3.03
N ARG A 119 -31.97 23.40 -4.09
CA ARG A 119 -32.54 24.64 -4.63
C ARG A 119 -33.36 25.38 -3.59
N ASP A 120 -34.19 24.65 -2.84
CA ASP A 120 -34.99 25.18 -1.73
C ASP A 120 -34.11 25.73 -0.60
N PHE A 121 -33.05 25.00 -0.23
CA PHE A 121 -32.09 25.42 0.78
C PHE A 121 -31.38 26.73 0.37
N LEU A 122 -30.87 26.79 -0.86
CA LEU A 122 -30.24 28.00 -1.38
C LEU A 122 -31.23 29.15 -1.46
N GLY A 123 -32.42 28.94 -2.03
CA GLY A 123 -33.45 29.97 -2.14
C GLY A 123 -33.77 30.61 -0.79
N ARG A 124 -34.03 29.80 0.25
CA ARG A 124 -34.27 30.31 1.62
C ARG A 124 -33.08 31.10 2.17
N THR A 125 -31.86 30.64 1.92
CA THR A 125 -30.61 31.27 2.38
C THR A 125 -30.40 32.62 1.69
N LEU A 126 -30.61 32.68 0.38
CA LEU A 126 -30.51 33.89 -0.42
C LEU A 126 -31.59 34.92 -0.09
N THR A 127 -32.82 34.48 0.23
CA THR A 127 -33.87 35.39 0.71
C THR A 127 -33.50 36.03 2.04
N LYS A 128 -32.87 35.28 2.96
CA LYS A 128 -32.43 35.83 4.26
C LYS A 128 -31.25 36.79 4.13
N LEU A 129 -30.39 36.60 3.14
CA LEU A 129 -29.23 37.45 2.85
C LEU A 129 -29.64 38.78 2.17
N GLN A 130 -30.67 39.47 2.63
CA GLN A 130 -31.06 40.77 2.08
C GLN A 130 -30.57 41.88 3.01
N SER A 131 -29.81 42.84 2.47
CA SER A 131 -29.35 44.00 3.23
C SER A 131 -30.55 44.73 3.82
N ARG A 132 -30.55 44.95 5.14
CA ARG A 132 -31.57 45.76 5.81
C ARG A 132 -31.39 47.26 5.56
N ARG A 133 -30.21 47.65 5.07
CA ARG A 133 -29.84 49.01 4.68
C ARG A 133 -30.11 49.21 3.19
N ASN A 134 -30.94 50.20 2.87
CA ASN A 134 -31.31 50.63 1.50
C ASN A 134 -30.17 51.40 0.79
N ASP A 135 -29.02 51.52 1.47
CA ASP A 135 -27.87 52.36 1.15
C ASP A 135 -26.75 51.61 0.40
N GLY A 136 -26.93 50.31 0.12
CA GLY A 136 -26.03 49.52 -0.70
C GLY A 136 -26.32 49.65 -2.21
N PRO A 137 -25.33 49.40 -3.09
CA PRO A 137 -25.57 49.40 -4.52
C PRO A 137 -26.68 48.39 -4.86
N PRO A 138 -27.60 48.72 -5.79
CA PRO A 138 -28.80 47.92 -6.10
C PRO A 138 -28.51 46.50 -6.64
N HIS A 139 -27.24 46.13 -6.82
CA HIS A 139 -26.74 44.85 -7.31
C HIS A 139 -25.48 44.40 -6.54
N ALA A 140 -25.51 44.39 -5.21
CA ALA A 140 -24.42 43.81 -4.42
C ALA A 140 -24.17 42.36 -4.85
N ARG A 141 -22.92 42.03 -5.22
CA ARG A 141 -22.56 40.69 -5.69
C ARG A 141 -22.68 39.71 -4.53
N LEU A 142 -22.95 38.44 -4.84
CA LEU A 142 -22.91 37.38 -3.84
C LEU A 142 -21.58 36.62 -3.94
N ARG A 143 -20.90 36.47 -2.80
CA ARG A 143 -19.73 35.62 -2.62
C ARG A 143 -20.13 34.43 -1.74
N ALA A 144 -19.91 33.22 -2.21
CA ALA A 144 -20.17 32.01 -1.46
C ALA A 144 -18.87 31.26 -1.20
N TYR A 145 -18.70 30.75 0.01
CA TYR A 145 -17.66 29.77 0.35
C TYR A 145 -18.32 28.48 0.83
N GLY A 146 -17.89 27.34 0.31
CA GLY A 146 -18.43 26.03 0.63
C GLY A 146 -17.35 25.00 0.94
N GLU A 147 -17.39 24.42 2.14
CA GLU A 147 -16.51 23.31 2.56
C GLU A 147 -17.20 21.94 2.46
N MET A 148 -18.50 21.90 2.19
CA MET A 148 -19.33 20.67 2.20
C MET A 148 -18.78 19.57 1.28
N VAL A 149 -18.17 19.95 0.17
CA VAL A 149 -17.61 19.02 -0.82
C VAL A 149 -16.38 18.27 -0.28
N ASP A 150 -15.57 18.92 0.56
CA ASP A 150 -14.43 18.30 1.24
C ASP A 150 -14.90 17.30 2.31
N LEU A 151 -15.98 17.61 3.02
CA LEU A 151 -16.60 16.70 3.99
C LEU A 151 -17.13 15.43 3.33
N LEU A 152 -17.89 15.57 2.24
CA LEU A 152 -18.39 14.42 1.46
C LEU A 152 -17.25 13.55 0.93
N TRP A 153 -16.14 14.18 0.53
CA TRP A 153 -14.96 13.45 0.11
C TRP A 153 -14.30 12.66 1.24
N LYS A 154 -14.09 13.30 2.39
CA LYS A 154 -13.51 12.69 3.60
C LYS A 154 -14.38 11.53 4.12
N ASP A 155 -15.70 11.62 3.98
CA ASP A 155 -16.66 10.57 4.30
C ASP A 155 -16.68 9.41 3.26
N GLY A 156 -15.79 9.44 2.27
CA GLY A 156 -15.64 8.37 1.27
C GLY A 156 -16.69 8.42 0.16
N ASN A 157 -17.35 9.57 -0.05
CA ASN A 157 -18.40 9.76 -1.03
C ASN A 157 -18.05 10.84 -2.08
N PRO A 158 -17.04 10.61 -2.93
CA PRO A 158 -16.61 11.57 -3.94
C PRO A 158 -17.68 11.82 -5.02
N GLN A 159 -18.58 10.85 -5.28
CA GLN A 159 -19.67 11.02 -6.23
C GLN A 159 -20.68 12.08 -5.77
N ALA A 160 -21.05 12.06 -4.49
CA ALA A 160 -21.90 13.10 -3.91
C ALA A 160 -21.20 14.48 -3.92
N ALA A 161 -19.89 14.53 -3.68
CA ALA A 161 -19.12 15.77 -3.76
C ALA A 161 -19.19 16.36 -5.18
N ILE A 162 -18.89 15.59 -6.22
CA ILE A 162 -19.00 16.04 -7.62
C ILE A 162 -20.43 16.46 -7.97
N ARG A 163 -21.44 15.68 -7.54
CA ARG A 163 -22.84 16.06 -7.78
C ARG A 163 -23.20 17.39 -7.12
N LEU A 164 -22.67 17.68 -5.94
CA LEU A 164 -22.87 18.96 -5.27
C LEU A 164 -22.20 20.10 -6.03
N GLU A 165 -21.02 19.90 -6.63
CA GLU A 165 -20.37 20.90 -7.49
C GLU A 165 -21.23 21.22 -8.73
N GLU A 166 -21.84 20.20 -9.34
CA GLU A 166 -22.74 20.38 -10.47
C GLU A 166 -23.98 21.22 -10.08
N LEU A 167 -24.59 20.92 -8.92
CA LEU A 167 -25.72 21.68 -8.40
C LEU A 167 -25.35 23.15 -8.13
N TRP A 168 -24.14 23.40 -7.62
CA TRP A 168 -23.62 24.75 -7.46
C TRP A 168 -23.43 25.47 -8.79
N ASN A 169 -22.94 24.79 -9.82
CA ASN A 169 -22.81 25.34 -11.17
C ASN A 169 -24.19 25.64 -11.80
N GLU A 170 -25.16 24.74 -11.64
CA GLU A 170 -26.55 24.95 -12.05
C GLU A 170 -27.13 26.21 -11.39
N ALA A 171 -26.97 26.35 -10.07
CA ALA A 171 -27.41 27.52 -9.32
C ALA A 171 -26.66 28.80 -9.72
N GLY A 172 -25.37 28.69 -10.03
CA GLY A 172 -24.53 29.79 -10.52
C GLY A 172 -25.02 30.36 -11.84
N ASN A 173 -25.70 29.58 -12.68
CA ASN A 173 -26.33 30.09 -13.91
C ASN A 173 -27.61 30.89 -13.63
N GLU A 174 -28.34 30.55 -12.57
CA GLU A 174 -29.60 31.21 -12.18
C GLU A 174 -29.37 32.48 -11.34
N HIS A 175 -28.25 32.53 -10.60
CA HIS A 175 -27.92 33.61 -9.68
C HIS A 175 -26.51 34.14 -9.94
N ALA A 176 -26.35 35.46 -10.05
CA ALA A 176 -25.03 36.09 -10.21
C ALA A 176 -24.23 36.04 -8.90
N PHE A 177 -23.54 34.93 -8.66
CA PHE A 177 -22.60 34.78 -7.54
C PHE A 177 -21.27 34.18 -7.96
N SER A 178 -20.28 34.35 -7.09
CA SER A 178 -18.96 33.75 -7.20
C SER A 178 -18.78 32.76 -6.06
N LEU A 179 -18.38 31.53 -6.38
CA LEU A 179 -18.20 30.44 -5.42
C LEU A 179 -16.73 30.08 -5.26
N LEU A 180 -16.32 29.91 -4.01
CA LEU A 180 -15.04 29.34 -3.62
C LEU A 180 -15.29 28.01 -2.89
N CYS A 181 -14.95 26.91 -3.53
CA CYS A 181 -14.89 25.58 -2.92
C CYS A 181 -13.45 25.30 -2.47
N ALA A 182 -13.27 24.34 -1.56
CA ALA A 182 -11.94 23.94 -1.11
C ALA A 182 -11.85 22.43 -0.93
N TYR A 183 -10.67 21.87 -1.18
CA TYR A 183 -10.33 20.47 -0.92
C TYR A 183 -8.95 20.36 -0.28
N VAL A 184 -8.81 19.51 0.74
CA VAL A 184 -7.47 19.19 1.25
C VAL A 184 -6.73 18.33 0.22
N MET A 185 -5.50 18.70 -0.14
CA MET A 185 -4.73 18.03 -1.20
C MET A 185 -4.42 16.56 -0.85
N GLY A 186 -4.29 16.25 0.45
CA GLY A 186 -4.12 14.89 0.95
C GLY A 186 -5.21 13.90 0.54
N ASN A 187 -6.38 14.39 0.12
CA ASN A 187 -7.48 13.58 -0.39
C ASN A 187 -7.16 12.88 -1.72
N PHE A 188 -6.10 13.28 -2.43
CA PHE A 188 -5.80 12.84 -3.81
C PHE A 188 -4.49 12.06 -3.94
N TYR A 189 -3.93 11.54 -2.85
CA TYR A 189 -2.63 10.85 -2.86
C TYR A 189 -2.69 9.35 -3.19
N ARG A 190 -3.88 8.74 -3.34
CA ARG A 190 -3.97 7.29 -3.61
C ARG A 190 -3.91 6.99 -5.11
N GLU A 191 -3.43 5.79 -5.42
CA GLU A 191 -3.40 5.27 -6.80
C GLU A 191 -4.85 5.19 -7.34
N GLY A 192 -5.14 5.95 -8.40
CA GLY A 192 -6.47 6.07 -8.99
C GLY A 192 -7.20 7.41 -8.73
N ASP A 193 -6.74 8.22 -7.77
CA ASP A 193 -7.38 9.51 -7.46
C ASP A 193 -7.16 10.57 -8.53
N THR A 194 -6.16 10.40 -9.42
CA THR A 194 -5.87 11.32 -10.52
C THR A 194 -7.08 11.59 -11.41
N ALA A 195 -7.88 10.56 -11.72
CA ALA A 195 -9.07 10.74 -12.55
C ALA A 195 -10.11 11.66 -11.88
N ARG A 196 -10.30 11.48 -10.57
CA ARG A 196 -11.26 12.27 -9.77
C ARG A 196 -10.73 13.68 -9.50
N PHE A 197 -9.43 13.84 -9.23
CA PHE A 197 -8.79 15.15 -9.14
C PHE A 197 -9.01 15.96 -10.43
N MET A 198 -8.86 15.32 -11.59
CA MET A 198 -9.11 15.95 -12.89
C MET A 198 -10.59 16.27 -13.11
N GLU A 199 -11.50 15.46 -12.58
CA GLU A 199 -12.95 15.75 -12.60
C GLU A 199 -13.26 17.01 -11.79
N VAL A 200 -12.78 17.10 -10.55
CA VAL A 200 -12.88 18.33 -9.74
C VAL A 200 -12.35 19.54 -10.52
N CYS A 201 -11.13 19.45 -11.07
CA CYS A 201 -10.53 20.54 -11.83
C CYS A 201 -11.38 20.98 -13.04
N ARG A 202 -12.09 20.07 -13.70
CA ARG A 202 -12.93 20.38 -14.87
C ARG A 202 -14.28 21.00 -14.50
N THR A 203 -14.82 20.66 -13.33
CA THR A 203 -16.09 21.22 -12.85
C THR A 203 -15.95 22.67 -12.36
N HIS A 204 -14.72 23.13 -12.15
CA HIS A 204 -14.41 24.50 -11.71
C HIS A 204 -13.86 25.35 -12.86
N SER A 205 -14.23 26.64 -12.88
CA SER A 205 -13.71 27.59 -13.86
C SER A 205 -12.30 28.08 -13.53
N HIS A 206 -11.91 28.02 -12.26
CA HIS A 206 -10.56 28.37 -11.80
C HIS A 206 -10.06 27.31 -10.81
N VAL A 207 -8.77 26.96 -10.93
CA VAL A 207 -8.10 26.02 -10.04
C VAL A 207 -6.94 26.73 -9.35
N LEU A 208 -7.02 26.84 -8.03
CA LEU A 208 -6.02 27.50 -7.19
C LEU A 208 -5.15 26.44 -6.49
N PRO A 209 -3.82 26.49 -6.64
CA PRO A 209 -2.90 25.51 -6.08
C PRO A 209 -2.65 25.77 -4.58
N THR A 210 -1.96 24.83 -3.93
CA THR A 210 -1.61 24.90 -2.50
C THR A 210 -0.62 26.02 -2.18
N GLU A 211 -0.45 26.28 -0.88
CA GLU A 211 0.30 27.40 -0.30
C GLU A 211 1.68 27.66 -0.94
N THR A 212 2.45 26.60 -1.25
CA THR A 212 3.81 26.74 -1.77
C THR A 212 3.82 27.46 -3.12
N PHE A 213 2.85 27.16 -3.99
CA PHE A 213 2.76 27.79 -5.30
C PHE A 213 2.03 29.13 -5.24
N ALA A 214 1.02 29.25 -4.36
CA ALA A 214 0.27 30.48 -4.17
C ALA A 214 1.16 31.64 -3.68
N GLN A 215 2.20 31.36 -2.89
CA GLN A 215 3.12 32.39 -2.39
C GLN A 215 4.12 32.89 -3.44
N LEU A 216 4.26 32.23 -4.60
CA LEU A 216 5.19 32.64 -5.66
C LEU A 216 4.59 33.81 -6.48
N THR A 217 5.08 35.01 -6.22
CA THR A 217 4.63 36.25 -6.88
C THR A 217 5.23 36.43 -8.27
N ASP A 218 6.50 36.02 -8.46
CA ASP A 218 7.25 36.15 -9.71
C ASP A 218 6.97 35.00 -10.70
N ALA A 219 6.71 35.35 -11.96
CA ALA A 219 6.49 34.39 -13.04
C ALA A 219 7.70 33.46 -13.26
N HIS A 220 8.93 33.97 -13.13
CA HIS A 220 10.13 33.13 -13.25
C HIS A 220 10.27 32.16 -12.07
N ALA A 221 9.92 32.57 -10.86
CA ALA A 221 9.87 31.69 -9.70
C ALA A 221 8.88 30.53 -9.89
N ARG A 222 7.68 30.81 -10.45
CA ARG A 222 6.70 29.76 -10.80
C ARG A 222 7.24 28.77 -11.83
N LEU A 223 7.88 29.25 -12.90
CA LEU A 223 8.47 28.37 -13.92
C LEU A 223 9.59 27.48 -13.36
N ARG A 224 10.43 28.03 -12.46
CA ARG A 224 11.43 27.23 -11.75
C ARG A 224 10.77 26.17 -10.87
N GLU A 225 9.73 26.52 -10.13
CA GLU A 225 8.99 25.56 -9.30
C GLU A 225 8.37 24.44 -10.15
N ILE A 226 7.69 24.78 -11.26
CA ILE A 226 7.15 23.78 -12.19
C ILE A 226 8.27 22.85 -12.72
N SER A 227 9.42 23.42 -13.08
CA SER A 227 10.55 22.63 -13.59
C SER A 227 11.10 21.67 -12.52
N MET A 228 11.21 22.13 -11.27
CA MET A 228 11.62 21.29 -10.14
C MET A 228 10.59 20.21 -9.84
N LEU A 229 9.29 20.53 -9.85
CA LEU A 229 8.22 19.56 -9.66
C LEU A 229 8.22 18.48 -10.76
N GLN A 230 8.41 18.87 -12.02
CA GLN A 230 8.54 17.93 -13.14
C GLN A 230 9.76 17.01 -12.99
N GLN A 231 10.91 17.56 -12.57
CA GLN A 231 12.11 16.76 -12.34
C GLN A 231 11.91 15.78 -11.17
N ARG A 232 11.36 16.25 -10.05
CA ARG A 232 11.07 15.41 -8.87
C ARG A 232 10.07 14.31 -9.20
N ALA A 233 9.00 14.63 -9.93
CA ALA A 233 7.99 13.66 -10.36
C ALA A 233 8.63 12.54 -11.18
N ARG A 234 9.44 12.86 -12.20
CA ARG A 234 10.15 11.85 -13.00
C ARG A 234 11.14 11.02 -12.17
N SER A 235 11.83 11.65 -11.22
CA SER A 235 12.73 10.94 -10.31
C SER A 235 11.97 9.94 -9.42
N LEU A 236 10.82 10.35 -8.88
CA LEU A 236 9.97 9.48 -8.06
C LEU A 236 9.33 8.36 -8.88
N GLU A 237 8.87 8.64 -10.10
CA GLU A 237 8.36 7.63 -11.02
C GLU A 237 9.41 6.56 -11.32
N SER A 238 10.65 6.97 -11.59
CA SER A 238 11.77 6.05 -11.81
C SER A 238 12.08 5.21 -10.57
N GLU A 239 12.08 5.81 -9.38
CA GLU A 239 12.32 5.09 -8.12
C GLU A 239 11.19 4.10 -7.81
N ILE A 240 9.93 4.47 -8.04
CA ILE A 240 8.77 3.60 -7.86
C ILE A 240 8.84 2.41 -8.82
N ALA A 241 9.19 2.64 -10.09
CA ALA A 241 9.38 1.57 -11.06
C ALA A 241 10.47 0.60 -10.61
N HIS A 242 11.63 1.12 -10.20
CA HIS A 242 12.73 0.30 -9.70
C HIS A 242 12.37 -0.51 -8.45
N ARG A 243 11.65 0.09 -7.49
CA ARG A 243 11.16 -0.62 -6.30
C ARG A 243 10.19 -1.74 -6.65
N LYS A 244 9.24 -1.50 -7.57
CA LYS A 244 8.29 -2.52 -8.03
C LYS A 244 9.03 -3.70 -8.70
N GLU A 245 10.07 -3.43 -9.48
CA GLU A 245 10.92 -4.47 -10.08
C GLU A 245 11.64 -5.31 -9.02
N LEU A 246 12.29 -4.66 -8.06
CA LEU A 246 12.99 -5.34 -6.96
C LEU A 246 12.04 -6.17 -6.10
N GLU A 247 10.85 -5.64 -5.79
CA GLU A 247 9.85 -6.37 -5.01
C GLU A 247 9.38 -7.64 -5.74
N ASN A 248 9.14 -7.55 -7.06
CA ASN A 248 8.76 -8.70 -7.86
C ASN A 248 9.90 -9.73 -7.96
N ALA A 249 11.14 -9.29 -8.15
CA ALA A 249 12.31 -10.16 -8.16
C ALA A 249 12.50 -10.88 -6.81
N LEU A 250 12.34 -10.16 -5.69
CA LEU A 250 12.42 -10.74 -4.35
C LEU A 250 11.32 -11.78 -4.12
N ARG A 251 10.07 -11.49 -4.52
CA ARG A 251 8.96 -12.45 -4.43
C ARG A 251 9.26 -13.74 -5.21
N LEU A 252 9.85 -13.63 -6.39
CA LEU A 252 10.24 -14.80 -7.18
C LEU A 252 11.37 -15.59 -6.51
N ALA A 253 12.41 -14.90 -6.04
CA ALA A 253 13.55 -15.53 -5.37
C ALA A 253 13.11 -16.28 -4.09
N LEU A 254 12.20 -15.70 -3.31
CA LEU A 254 11.65 -16.36 -2.11
C LEU A 254 10.88 -17.64 -2.46
N ARG A 255 10.09 -17.63 -3.53
CA ARG A 255 9.39 -18.85 -4.01
C ARG A 255 10.38 -19.93 -4.45
N GLN A 256 11.39 -19.55 -5.21
CA GLN A 256 12.44 -20.48 -5.66
C GLN A 256 13.20 -21.08 -4.47
N ARG A 257 13.57 -20.26 -3.48
CA ARG A 257 14.25 -20.73 -2.27
C ARG A 257 13.40 -21.72 -1.50
N SER A 258 12.10 -21.43 -1.32
CA SER A 258 11.18 -22.35 -0.64
C SER A 258 11.10 -23.71 -1.33
N SER A 259 11.00 -23.74 -2.66
CA SER A 259 10.98 -24.99 -3.44
C SER A 259 12.28 -25.77 -3.27
N ALA A 260 13.43 -25.11 -3.38
CA ALA A 260 14.73 -25.74 -3.22
C ALA A 260 14.93 -26.29 -1.79
N GLU A 261 14.46 -25.58 -0.76
CA GLU A 261 14.50 -26.05 0.62
C GLU A 261 13.65 -27.32 0.83
N GLU A 262 12.47 -27.39 0.21
CA GLU A 262 11.59 -28.57 0.27
C GLU A 262 12.22 -29.77 -0.46
N GLU A 263 12.78 -29.56 -1.64
CA GLU A 263 13.48 -30.59 -2.41
C GLU A 263 14.69 -31.14 -1.64
N LEU A 264 15.48 -30.25 -1.01
CA LEU A 264 16.62 -30.65 -0.19
C LEU A 264 16.17 -31.46 1.02
N ARG A 265 15.11 -31.03 1.73
CA ARG A 265 14.54 -31.78 2.85
C ARG A 265 14.06 -33.16 2.43
N ALA A 266 13.42 -33.28 1.27
CA ALA A 266 12.99 -34.56 0.72
C ALA A 266 14.20 -35.45 0.37
N CYS A 267 15.26 -34.89 -0.21
CA CYS A 267 16.48 -35.61 -0.54
C CYS A 267 17.17 -36.17 0.72
N VAL A 268 17.38 -35.32 1.73
CA VAL A 268 17.98 -35.71 3.02
C VAL A 268 17.16 -36.81 3.68
N LYS A 269 15.83 -36.72 3.67
CA LYS A 269 14.97 -37.77 4.25
C LYS A 269 15.09 -39.10 3.51
N ARG A 270 15.22 -39.10 2.18
CA ARG A 270 15.41 -40.33 1.40
C ARG A 270 16.76 -40.98 1.68
N GLU A 271 17.82 -40.17 1.78
CA GLU A 271 19.16 -40.65 2.10
C GLU A 271 19.19 -41.30 3.49
N GLN A 272 18.66 -40.61 4.49
CA GLN A 272 18.55 -41.14 5.86
C GLN A 272 17.80 -42.47 5.91
N GLN A 273 16.66 -42.58 5.20
CA GLN A 273 15.89 -43.84 5.12
C GLN A 273 16.65 -44.97 4.41
N ALA A 274 17.43 -44.65 3.37
CA ALA A 274 18.24 -45.63 2.67
C ALA A 274 19.36 -46.16 3.59
N ARG A 275 20.00 -45.26 4.34
CA ARG A 275 21.03 -45.59 5.32
C ARG A 275 20.48 -46.47 6.46
N GLU A 276 19.36 -46.08 7.07
CA GLU A 276 18.72 -46.87 8.13
C GLU A 276 18.36 -48.30 7.67
N ARG A 277 17.91 -48.46 6.41
CA ARG A 277 17.64 -49.79 5.83
C ARG A 277 18.91 -50.61 5.63
N ALA A 278 20.00 -49.98 5.19
CA ALA A 278 21.28 -50.64 5.03
C ALA A 278 21.81 -51.12 6.39
N GLU A 279 21.83 -50.23 7.39
CA GLU A 279 22.27 -50.54 8.76
C GLU A 279 21.40 -51.65 9.41
N ALA A 280 20.08 -51.61 9.22
CA ALA A 280 19.18 -52.66 9.71
C ALA A 280 19.42 -54.02 9.00
N SER A 281 19.70 -53.99 7.69
CA SER A 281 20.04 -55.19 6.93
C SER A 281 21.34 -55.83 7.42
N ASP A 282 22.37 -55.01 7.68
CA ASP A 282 23.65 -55.49 8.16
C ASP A 282 23.56 -56.03 9.59
N THR A 283 22.85 -55.33 10.48
CA THR A 283 22.56 -55.82 11.84
C THR A 283 21.79 -57.14 11.81
N TYR A 284 20.78 -57.26 10.94
CA TYR A 284 20.02 -58.51 10.79
C TYR A 284 20.90 -59.67 10.30
N LYS A 285 21.77 -59.42 9.31
CA LYS A 285 22.72 -60.44 8.83
C LYS A 285 23.65 -60.91 9.94
N GLU A 286 24.22 -60.00 10.73
CA GLU A 286 25.10 -60.34 11.85
C GLU A 286 24.39 -61.19 12.90
N MET A 287 23.19 -60.77 13.31
CA MET A 287 22.37 -61.50 14.29
C MET A 287 21.99 -62.88 13.77
N PHE A 288 21.54 -62.99 12.52
CA PHE A 288 21.14 -64.25 11.89
C PHE A 288 22.30 -65.25 11.80
N LEU A 289 23.48 -64.77 11.39
CA LEU A 289 24.68 -65.59 11.32
C LEU A 289 25.11 -66.07 12.71
N GLY A 290 25.03 -65.21 13.72
CA GLY A 290 25.30 -65.57 15.12
C GLY A 290 24.40 -66.70 15.63
N ILE A 291 23.08 -66.57 15.43
CA ILE A 291 22.07 -67.55 15.86
C ILE A 291 22.26 -68.88 15.15
N LEU A 292 22.32 -68.89 13.81
CA LEU A 292 22.53 -70.14 13.04
C LEU A 292 23.82 -70.85 13.44
N GLY A 293 24.89 -70.09 13.67
CA GLY A 293 26.17 -70.66 14.07
C GLY A 293 26.12 -71.34 15.44
N HIS A 294 25.34 -70.83 16.38
CA HIS A 294 25.12 -71.48 17.66
C HIS A 294 24.21 -72.70 17.53
N ASP A 295 23.08 -72.55 16.84
CA ASP A 295 22.05 -73.58 16.73
C ASP A 295 22.47 -74.79 15.91
N LEU A 296 23.43 -74.64 14.98
CA LEU A 296 24.04 -75.77 14.28
C LEU A 296 25.14 -76.46 15.10
N ARG A 297 25.89 -75.72 15.92
CA ARG A 297 26.96 -76.29 16.75
C ARG A 297 26.41 -77.12 17.90
N ASN A 298 25.33 -76.70 18.56
CA ASN A 298 24.76 -77.41 19.70
C ASN A 298 24.34 -78.88 19.43
N PRO A 299 23.52 -79.19 18.40
CA PRO A 299 23.17 -80.57 18.07
C PRO A 299 24.40 -81.34 17.58
N LEU A 300 25.30 -80.69 16.82
CA LEU A 300 26.52 -81.32 16.34
C LEU A 300 27.45 -81.73 17.49
N ASN A 301 27.65 -80.87 18.48
CA ASN A 301 28.43 -81.13 19.68
C ASN A 301 27.82 -82.27 20.50
N THR A 302 26.48 -82.32 20.58
CA THR A 302 25.76 -83.40 21.26
C THR A 302 25.98 -84.75 20.56
N ILE A 303 25.86 -84.77 19.22
CA ILE A 303 26.13 -85.96 18.39
C ILE A 303 27.58 -86.41 18.56
N LEU A 304 28.54 -85.48 18.48
CA LEU A 304 29.96 -85.76 18.62
C LEU A 304 30.32 -86.28 20.01
N THR A 305 29.78 -85.68 21.06
CA THR A 305 30.05 -86.09 22.46
C THR A 305 29.46 -87.46 22.73
N THR A 306 28.21 -87.71 22.32
CA THR A 306 27.56 -89.03 22.45
C THR A 306 28.34 -90.09 21.70
N ALA A 307 28.76 -89.80 20.46
CA ALA A 307 29.55 -90.72 19.66
C ALA A 307 30.93 -91.01 20.28
N ARG A 308 31.60 -90.01 20.85
CA ARG A 308 32.86 -90.18 21.58
C ARG A 308 32.68 -91.01 22.86
N LEU A 309 31.60 -90.80 23.62
CA LEU A 309 31.30 -91.59 24.82
C LEU A 309 31.02 -93.06 24.50
N MET A 310 30.27 -93.34 23.42
CA MET A 310 30.05 -94.70 22.94
C MET A 310 31.38 -95.37 22.59
N LYS A 311 32.30 -94.64 21.95
CA LYS A 311 33.64 -95.14 21.64
C LYS A 311 34.46 -95.47 22.89
N VAL A 312 34.37 -94.64 23.94
CA VAL A 312 35.09 -94.84 25.21
C VAL A 312 34.54 -96.01 26.03
N ARG A 313 33.23 -96.25 26.01
CA ARG A 313 32.59 -97.35 26.76
C ARG A 313 32.95 -98.76 26.23
N GLY A 314 33.45 -98.88 25.00
CA GLY A 314 34.08 -100.11 24.51
C GLY A 314 33.13 -101.29 24.17
N GLU A 315 31.81 -101.09 24.20
CA GLU A 315 30.79 -102.12 23.95
C GLU A 315 30.32 -102.16 22.48
N LEU A 316 31.23 -101.97 21.52
CA LEU A 316 30.90 -101.90 20.09
C LEU A 316 31.50 -103.09 19.34
N THR A 317 30.76 -103.64 18.38
CA THR A 317 31.30 -104.58 17.38
C THR A 317 32.31 -103.85 16.48
N ALA A 318 33.26 -104.57 15.85
CA ALA A 318 34.26 -103.97 14.95
C ALA A 318 33.63 -103.13 13.81
N ASP A 319 32.49 -103.57 13.28
CA ASP A 319 31.71 -102.81 12.31
C ASP A 319 31.02 -101.57 12.92
N GLY A 320 30.53 -101.67 14.16
CA GLY A 320 29.98 -100.55 14.92
C GLY A 320 31.01 -99.46 15.18
N GLU A 321 32.24 -99.85 15.55
CA GLU A 321 33.35 -98.92 15.78
C GLU A 321 33.76 -98.19 14.48
N LYS A 322 33.79 -98.90 13.34
CA LYS A 322 34.08 -98.31 12.03
C LYS A 322 33.02 -97.29 11.60
N ARG A 323 31.73 -97.56 11.84
CA ARG A 323 30.62 -96.62 11.55
C ARG A 323 30.67 -95.40 12.48
N LEU A 324 30.93 -95.62 13.77
CA LEU A 324 31.04 -94.55 14.77
C LEU A 324 32.22 -93.60 14.49
N ASN A 325 33.38 -94.15 14.13
CA ASN A 325 34.54 -93.36 13.72
C ASN A 325 34.25 -92.49 12.50
N ARG A 326 33.46 -92.98 11.53
CA ARG A 326 32.98 -92.17 10.39
C ARG A 326 32.07 -91.03 10.83
N MET A 327 31.14 -91.27 11.76
CA MET A 327 30.26 -90.21 12.30
C MET A 327 31.05 -89.12 13.01
N VAL A 328 32.01 -89.50 13.88
CA VAL A 328 32.89 -88.54 14.58
C VAL A 328 33.71 -87.72 13.59
N THR A 329 34.29 -88.36 12.58
CA THR A 329 35.11 -87.69 11.57
C THR A 329 34.29 -86.72 10.70
N SER A 330 33.07 -87.12 10.33
CA SER A 330 32.14 -86.27 9.57
C SER A 330 31.66 -85.08 10.39
N GLY A 331 31.30 -85.30 11.67
CA GLY A 331 30.87 -84.23 12.55
C GLY A 331 31.96 -83.21 12.84
N ALA A 332 33.19 -83.65 13.10
CA ALA A 332 34.34 -82.75 13.27
C ALA A 332 34.65 -81.95 11.99
N ARG A 333 34.35 -82.52 10.81
CA ARG A 333 34.46 -81.78 9.54
C ARG A 333 33.36 -80.72 9.43
N MET A 334 32.11 -81.04 9.77
CA MET A 334 31.02 -80.07 9.78
C MET A 334 31.28 -78.92 10.75
N GLU A 335 31.83 -79.20 11.94
CA GLU A 335 32.17 -78.19 12.94
C GLU A 335 33.19 -77.18 12.39
N ARG A 336 34.25 -77.68 11.72
CA ARG A 336 35.23 -76.84 11.05
C ARG A 336 34.65 -76.04 9.89
N MET A 337 33.80 -76.64 9.06
CA MET A 337 33.15 -75.92 7.96
C MET A 337 32.22 -74.81 8.46
N ILE A 338 31.45 -75.06 9.53
CA ILE A 338 30.58 -74.05 10.16
C ILE A 338 31.42 -72.92 10.74
N ALA A 339 32.51 -73.24 11.44
CA ALA A 339 33.42 -72.22 11.97
C ALA A 339 34.02 -71.35 10.84
N GLN A 340 34.54 -71.98 9.78
CA GLN A 340 35.12 -71.27 8.64
C GLN A 340 34.12 -70.40 7.89
N LEU A 341 32.88 -70.87 7.69
CA LEU A 341 31.82 -70.08 7.05
C LEU A 341 31.47 -68.83 7.86
N LEU A 342 31.37 -68.97 9.18
CA LEU A 342 31.07 -67.87 10.10
C LEU A 342 32.23 -66.88 10.20
N ASP A 343 33.47 -67.37 10.20
CA ASP A 343 34.67 -66.53 10.24
C ASP A 343 34.83 -65.72 8.95
N VAL A 344 34.61 -66.34 7.77
CA VAL A 344 34.66 -65.64 6.48
C VAL A 344 33.53 -64.61 6.34
N THR A 345 32.32 -64.94 6.79
CA THR A 345 31.20 -63.97 6.75
C THR A 345 31.42 -62.83 7.74
N ARG A 346 31.95 -63.09 8.94
CA ARG A 346 32.30 -62.06 9.92
C ARG A 346 33.45 -61.17 9.45
N ALA A 347 34.49 -61.73 8.83
CA ALA A 347 35.61 -60.96 8.28
C ALA A 347 35.18 -60.04 7.13
N ARG A 348 34.33 -60.54 6.21
CA ARG A 348 33.75 -59.71 5.14
C ARG A 348 32.83 -58.59 5.66
N LEU A 349 32.16 -58.80 6.80
CA LEU A 349 31.34 -57.77 7.44
C LEU A 349 32.19 -56.72 8.17
N ALA A 350 33.31 -57.13 8.77
CA ALA A 350 34.25 -56.23 9.45
C ALA A 350 35.11 -55.38 8.47
N GLU A 351 35.35 -55.87 7.25
CA GLU A 351 36.08 -55.16 6.18
C GLU A 351 35.16 -54.32 5.26
N GLY A 352 34.04 -53.79 5.78
CA GLY A 352 33.29 -52.73 5.09
C GLY A 352 34.14 -51.47 4.91
N ILE A 353 35.04 -51.47 3.91
CA ILE A 353 35.94 -50.37 3.54
C ILE A 353 35.31 -49.58 2.36
N PRO A 354 35.52 -48.26 2.33
CA PRO A 354 34.66 -47.28 1.69
C PRO A 354 34.73 -47.32 0.16
N VAL A 355 33.65 -46.85 -0.47
CA VAL A 355 33.61 -46.56 -1.90
C VAL A 355 34.27 -45.19 -2.10
N ASP A 356 35.37 -45.14 -2.88
CA ASP A 356 35.98 -43.91 -3.39
C ASP A 356 35.02 -43.09 -4.28
#